data_AF-T0RJY4-F1
#
_entry.id   AF-T0RJY4-F1
#
_cell.length_a   1.000
_cell.length_b   1.000
_cell.length_c   1.000
_cell.angle_alpha   90.00
_cell.angle_beta   90.00
_cell.angle_gamma   90.00
#
_symmetry.space_group_name_H-M   'P 1'
#
loop_
_entity.id
_entity.type
_entity.pdbx_description
1 polymer ?
#
loop_
_entity_poly.entity_id
_entity_poly.type
_entity_poly.pdbx_seq_one_letter_code
_entity_poly.pdbx_strand_id
1 'polypeptide(L)'
;MLDRTATTKGVLRWRWAVLKDQVYEDGFHKTAMQNKVNDVKNDVLSRPATTTFEDLTRALGFELRKSQRQRTMASCMDLDVRLRLVVAEARDKDGPIMVAHVFRSSHTPTDRNYRQAGRAALAGDFLIHG
;
A
#
# COMPACT_ATOMS: atom_id res chain seq x y z
N MET A 1 11.36 30.92 -35.43
CA MET A 1 11.38 30.80 -33.95
C MET A 1 10.46 29.62 -33.64
N LEU A 2 11.01 28.46 -33.28
CA LEU A 2 10.23 27.23 -33.11
C LEU A 2 9.77 27.12 -31.65
N ASP A 3 8.45 27.14 -31.46
CA ASP A 3 7.77 26.83 -30.20
C ASP A 3 8.14 25.42 -29.73
N ARG A 4 8.73 25.32 -28.55
CA ARG A 4 9.03 24.06 -27.85
C ARG A 4 8.22 23.99 -26.56
N THR A 5 6.90 23.90 -26.64
CA THR A 5 6.10 23.35 -25.55
C THR A 5 6.10 21.82 -25.65
N ALA A 6 7.25 21.22 -25.35
CA ALA A 6 7.30 19.82 -25.02
C ALA A 6 6.71 19.68 -23.61
N THR A 7 5.41 19.41 -23.52
CA THR A 7 4.78 18.97 -22.28
C THR A 7 5.50 17.71 -21.84
N THR A 8 6.35 17.81 -20.82
CA THR A 8 6.88 16.64 -20.11
C THR A 8 5.66 15.91 -19.57
N LYS A 9 5.20 14.87 -20.28
CA LYS A 9 4.30 13.87 -19.72
C LYS A 9 5.03 13.34 -18.49
N GLY A 10 4.66 13.85 -17.31
CA GLY A 10 5.24 13.42 -16.05
C GLY A 10 5.18 11.90 -16.00
N VAL A 11 6.30 11.26 -15.66
CA VAL A 11 6.33 9.81 -15.49
C VAL A 11 5.25 9.46 -14.47
N LEU A 12 4.22 8.71 -14.87
CA LEU A 12 3.18 8.24 -13.96
C LEU A 12 3.86 7.46 -12.83
N ARG A 13 3.46 7.73 -11.60
CA ARG A 13 4.02 7.12 -10.40
C ARG A 13 2.97 6.32 -9.66
N TRP A 14 3.45 5.42 -8.82
CA TRP A 14 2.61 4.80 -7.83
C TRP A 14 2.06 5.85 -6.86
N ARG A 15 0.82 5.63 -6.43
CA ARG A 15 0.15 6.44 -5.41
C ARG A 15 -0.03 5.61 -4.15
N TRP A 16 -0.13 6.28 -3.00
CA TRP A 16 -0.40 5.65 -1.72
C TRP A 16 -1.84 5.93 -1.29
N ALA A 17 -2.50 4.96 -0.68
CA ALA A 17 -3.81 5.15 -0.09
C ALA A 17 -3.93 4.40 1.23
N VAL A 18 -4.80 4.88 2.11
CA VAL A 18 -5.18 4.22 3.37
C VAL A 18 -6.68 4.00 3.40
N LEU A 19 -7.15 3.12 4.29
CA LEU A 19 -8.59 2.88 4.44
C LEU A 19 -9.28 4.09 5.09
N LYS A 20 -10.50 4.42 4.67
CA LYS A 20 -11.28 5.55 5.24
C LYS A 20 -11.48 5.42 6.75
N ASP A 21 -11.84 4.23 7.20
CA ASP A 21 -12.13 3.94 8.61
C ASP A 21 -10.94 3.30 9.32
N GLN A 22 -9.72 3.68 8.96
CA GLN A 22 -8.53 3.17 9.63
C GLN A 22 -8.43 3.76 11.04
N VAL A 23 -8.93 3.01 12.02
CA VAL A 23 -8.76 3.33 13.44
C VAL A 23 -7.38 2.86 13.88
N TYR A 24 -6.52 3.82 14.20
CA TYR A 24 -5.26 3.54 14.90
C TYR A 24 -5.57 3.35 16.39
N GLU A 25 -5.19 2.22 16.98
CA GLU A 25 -5.30 2.03 18.44
C GLU A 25 -4.52 3.13 19.18
N ASP A 26 -5.03 3.62 20.31
CA ASP A 26 -4.31 4.59 21.14
C ASP A 26 -2.89 4.08 21.45
N GLY A 27 -1.88 4.92 21.19
CA GLY A 27 -0.46 4.53 21.32
C GLY A 27 0.18 3.94 20.06
N PHE A 28 -0.52 3.93 18.92
CA PHE A 28 0.03 3.62 17.59
C PHE A 28 1.27 4.46 17.21
N HIS A 29 1.48 5.59 17.89
CA HIS A 29 2.59 6.52 17.69
C HIS A 29 3.90 6.15 18.43
N LYS A 30 4.35 4.89 18.37
CA LYS A 30 5.79 4.66 18.60
C LYS A 30 6.51 5.11 17.33
N THR A 31 7.26 6.20 17.41
CA THR A 31 7.94 6.90 16.30
C THR A 31 8.58 5.95 15.27
N ALA A 32 9.18 4.84 15.71
CA ALA A 32 9.78 3.85 14.81
C ALA A 32 8.80 3.19 13.83
N MET A 33 7.55 2.91 14.24
CA MET A 33 6.55 2.26 13.39
C MET A 33 6.00 3.23 12.34
N GLN A 34 5.75 4.47 12.76
CA GLN A 34 5.34 5.54 11.85
C GLN A 34 6.44 5.85 10.84
N ASN A 35 7.70 5.85 11.27
CA ASN A 35 8.84 6.02 10.36
C ASN A 35 8.87 4.91 9.32
N LYS A 36 8.72 3.64 9.73
CA LYS A 36 8.69 2.51 8.79
C LYS A 36 7.56 2.62 7.77
N VAL A 37 6.35 3.01 8.20
CA VAL A 37 5.22 3.26 7.27
C VAL A 37 5.52 4.44 6.33
N ASN A 38 6.12 5.52 6.84
CA ASN A 38 6.49 6.68 6.05
C ASN A 38 7.59 6.34 5.03
N ASP A 39 8.57 5.52 5.38
CA ASP A 39 9.64 5.07 4.49
C ASP A 39 9.05 4.25 3.33
N VAL A 40 8.16 3.31 3.65
CA VAL A 40 7.41 2.54 2.64
C VAL A 40 6.59 3.47 1.75
N LYS A 41 5.83 4.40 2.33
CA LYS A 41 5.03 5.38 1.57
C LYS A 41 5.91 6.18 0.62
N ASN A 42 7.02 6.72 1.10
CA ASN A 42 7.91 7.57 0.32
C ASN A 42 8.58 6.78 -0.83
N ASP A 43 8.99 5.54 -0.59
CA ASP A 43 9.51 4.69 -1.67
C ASP A 43 8.41 4.41 -2.70
N VAL A 44 7.20 4.06 -2.30
CA VAL A 44 6.05 3.87 -3.22
C VAL A 44 5.84 5.12 -4.09
N LEU A 45 5.75 6.30 -3.49
CA LEU A 45 5.57 7.57 -4.23
C LEU A 45 6.76 7.90 -5.16
N SER A 46 7.94 7.32 -4.91
CA SER A 46 9.11 7.47 -5.77
C SER A 46 9.09 6.57 -7.02
N ARG A 47 8.28 5.50 -7.01
CA ARG A 47 8.37 4.42 -7.99
C ARG A 47 7.55 4.72 -9.25
N PRO A 48 8.09 4.41 -10.44
CA PRO A 48 7.34 4.57 -11.67
C PRO A 48 6.19 3.56 -11.74
N ALA A 49 5.09 3.94 -12.38
CA ALA A 49 3.90 3.10 -12.56
C ALA A 49 4.15 1.84 -13.43
N THR A 50 5.33 1.75 -14.07
CA THR A 50 5.78 0.55 -14.80
C THR A 50 6.23 -0.59 -13.87
N THR A 51 6.58 -0.29 -12.61
CA THR A 51 6.93 -1.31 -11.61
C THR A 51 5.68 -2.10 -11.23
N THR A 52 5.75 -3.43 -11.27
CA THR A 52 4.63 -4.29 -10.87
C THR A 52 4.42 -4.26 -9.36
N PHE A 53 3.21 -4.59 -8.89
CA PHE A 53 2.94 -4.71 -7.46
C PHE A 53 3.81 -5.77 -6.78
N GLU A 54 4.05 -6.91 -7.46
CA GLU A 54 4.91 -7.98 -6.94
C GLU A 54 6.36 -7.51 -6.77
N ASP A 55 6.92 -6.83 -7.77
CA ASP A 55 8.29 -6.34 -7.71
C ASP A 55 8.45 -5.27 -6.63
N LEU A 56 7.48 -4.35 -6.55
CA LEU A 56 7.48 -3.28 -5.55
C LEU A 56 7.39 -3.85 -4.12
N THR A 57 6.43 -4.73 -3.85
CA THR A 57 6.26 -5.33 -2.53
C THR A 57 7.44 -6.22 -2.13
N ARG A 58 8.04 -6.93 -3.09
CA ARG A 58 9.28 -7.69 -2.86
C ARG A 58 10.46 -6.78 -2.51
N ALA A 59 10.66 -5.69 -3.25
CA ALA A 59 11.75 -4.74 -3.01
C ALA A 59 11.63 -4.06 -1.63
N LEU A 60 10.39 -3.83 -1.18
CA LEU A 60 10.08 -3.26 0.13
C LEU A 60 10.18 -4.28 1.27
N GLY A 61 10.39 -5.56 1.00
CA GLY A 61 10.51 -6.61 2.02
C GLY A 61 9.17 -7.10 2.58
N PHE A 62 8.07 -6.98 1.83
CA PHE A 62 6.81 -7.63 2.20
C PHE A 62 6.90 -9.15 1.97
N GLU A 63 6.33 -9.90 2.90
CA GLU A 63 6.05 -11.32 2.75
C GLU A 63 4.82 -11.52 1.84
N LEU A 64 4.99 -12.39 0.83
CA LEU A 64 3.89 -12.87 0.01
C LEU A 64 3.01 -13.83 0.82
N ARG A 65 1.86 -13.34 1.30
CA ARG A 65 0.82 -14.22 1.85
C ARG A 65 -0.05 -14.69 0.68
N LYS A 66 0.17 -15.91 0.20
CA LYS A 66 -0.66 -16.58 -0.83
C LYS A 66 -2.13 -16.68 -0.36
N SER A 67 -2.92 -15.67 -0.65
CA SER A 67 -4.38 -15.78 -0.74
C SER A 67 -4.75 -16.06 -2.20
N GLN A 68 -4.21 -17.13 -2.80
CA GLN A 68 -4.57 -17.55 -4.17
C GLN A 68 -6.05 -17.96 -4.31
N ARG A 69 -6.79 -18.11 -3.20
CA ARG A 69 -8.23 -18.43 -3.21
C ARG A 69 -9.14 -17.21 -3.35
N GLN A 70 -8.63 -15.98 -3.27
CA GLN A 70 -9.42 -14.77 -3.47
C GLN A 70 -8.68 -13.86 -4.44
N ARG A 71 -9.38 -13.32 -5.44
CA ARG A 71 -8.88 -12.56 -6.59
C ARG A 71 -8.14 -11.25 -6.25
N THR A 72 -7.68 -11.08 -5.02
CA THR A 72 -6.96 -9.91 -4.50
C THR A 72 -5.59 -10.32 -4.00
N MET A 73 -4.56 -9.88 -4.72
CA MET A 73 -3.19 -9.97 -4.27
C MET A 73 -2.98 -8.96 -3.15
N ALA A 74 -2.61 -9.46 -1.98
CA ALA A 74 -2.22 -8.64 -0.84
C ALA A 74 -0.87 -9.14 -0.31
N SER A 75 -0.04 -8.20 0.12
CA SER A 75 1.30 -8.45 0.67
C SER A 75 1.35 -7.92 2.11
N CYS A 76 2.09 -8.60 2.99
CA CYS A 76 2.14 -8.26 4.41
C CYS A 76 3.56 -7.96 4.89
N MET A 77 3.72 -7.01 5.81
CA MET A 77 4.96 -6.70 6.49
C MET A 77 4.71 -6.53 7.99
N ASP A 78 5.66 -7.00 8.78
CA ASP A 78 5.67 -6.77 10.23
C ASP A 78 6.14 -5.34 10.54
N LEU A 79 5.33 -4.58 11.29
CA LEU A 79 5.73 -3.24 11.78
C LEU A 79 6.34 -3.31 13.18
N ASP A 80 5.76 -4.15 14.03
CA ASP A 80 6.21 -4.48 15.40
C ASP A 80 5.71 -5.90 15.73
N VAL A 81 6.01 -6.41 16.93
CA VAL A 81 5.58 -7.73 17.41
C VAL A 81 4.10 -7.95 17.11
N ARG A 82 3.21 -7.02 17.48
CA ARG A 82 1.75 -7.20 17.34
C ARG A 82 1.11 -6.41 16.20
N LEU A 83 1.90 -5.74 15.35
CA LEU A 83 1.38 -4.85 14.32
C LEU A 83 1.81 -5.30 12.94
N ARG A 84 0.88 -5.20 11.99
CA ARG A 84 1.05 -5.65 10.62
C ARG A 84 0.59 -4.55 9.67
N LEU A 85 1.40 -4.33 8.64
CA LEU A 85 1.04 -3.54 7.47
C LEU A 85 0.69 -4.51 6.35
N VAL A 86 -0.55 -4.45 5.88
CA VAL A 86 -0.98 -5.18 4.69
C VAL A 86 -1.29 -4.19 3.59
N VAL A 87 -0.80 -4.50 2.40
CA VAL A 87 -1.01 -3.69 1.20
C VAL A 87 -1.66 -4.50 0.11
N ALA A 88 -2.44 -3.84 -0.74
CA ALA A 88 -3.02 -4.41 -1.95
C ALA A 88 -2.94 -3.41 -3.10
N GLU A 89 -3.00 -3.91 -4.32
CA GLU A 89 -3.05 -3.08 -5.51
C GLU A 89 -4.49 -2.70 -5.86
N ALA A 90 -4.73 -1.40 -6.07
CA ALA A 90 -5.85 -0.88 -6.83
C ALA A 90 -5.33 -0.17 -8.08
N ARG A 91 -6.21 0.04 -9.07
CA ARG A 91 -5.90 0.79 -10.30
C ARG A 91 -7.08 1.66 -10.67
N ASP A 92 -6.81 2.87 -11.12
CA ASP A 92 -7.79 3.74 -11.79
C ASP A 92 -7.18 4.32 -13.08
N LYS A 93 -7.85 5.30 -13.69
CA LYS A 93 -7.42 6.00 -14.91
C LYS A 93 -6.07 6.73 -14.78
N ASP A 94 -5.68 7.12 -13.57
CA ASP A 94 -4.48 7.90 -13.25
C ASP A 94 -3.31 6.99 -12.82
N GLY A 95 -3.51 5.68 -12.73
CA GLY A 95 -2.45 4.68 -12.57
C GLY A 95 -2.61 3.75 -11.36
N PRO A 96 -1.55 3.05 -10.95
CA PRO A 96 -1.60 2.12 -9.83
C PRO A 96 -1.61 2.83 -8.47
N ILE A 97 -2.30 2.22 -7.51
CA ILE A 97 -2.46 2.69 -6.13
C ILE A 97 -2.10 1.54 -5.19
N MET A 98 -1.21 1.79 -4.25
CA MET A 98 -0.97 0.90 -3.13
C MET A 98 -1.90 1.26 -1.97
N VAL A 99 -2.90 0.43 -1.74
CA VAL A 99 -3.86 0.58 -0.63
C VAL A 99 -3.31 -0.11 0.59
N ALA A 100 -3.11 0.63 1.68
CA ALA A 100 -2.49 0.16 2.90
C ALA A 100 -3.49 0.08 4.05
N HIS A 101 -3.36 -0.97 4.84
CA HIS A 101 -4.09 -1.17 6.08
C HIS A 101 -3.12 -1.59 7.17
N VAL A 102 -3.11 -0.86 8.29
CA VAL A 102 -2.39 -1.27 9.49
C VAL A 102 -3.38 -1.74 10.53
N PHE A 103 -3.08 -2.89 11.15
CA PHE A 103 -3.90 -3.45 12.21
C PHE A 103 -3.05 -4.21 13.23
N ARG A 104 -3.64 -4.45 14.39
CA ARG A 104 -3.11 -5.33 15.41
C ARG A 104 -3.41 -6.77 15.06
N SER A 105 -2.37 -7.56 14.87
CA SER A 105 -2.48 -8.99 14.58
C SER A 105 -2.39 -9.79 15.88
N SER A 106 -3.28 -10.77 16.02
CA SER A 106 -3.18 -11.85 17.01
C SER A 106 -2.20 -12.96 16.59
N HIS A 107 -1.45 -12.77 15.50
CA HIS A 107 -0.60 -13.76 14.84
C HIS A 107 -1.32 -14.97 14.25
N THR A 108 -2.65 -14.97 14.20
CA THR A 108 -3.39 -16.02 13.52
C THR A 108 -3.40 -15.76 12.01
N PRO A 109 -2.95 -16.70 11.16
CA PRO A 109 -2.97 -16.54 9.70
C PRO A 109 -4.38 -16.36 9.09
N THR A 110 -5.42 -16.58 9.91
CA THR A 110 -6.84 -16.46 9.57
C THR A 110 -7.45 -15.11 9.94
N ASP A 111 -6.67 -14.17 10.49
CA ASP A 111 -7.19 -12.86 10.87
C ASP A 111 -7.81 -12.16 9.65
N ARG A 112 -9.08 -11.76 9.79
CA ARG A 112 -9.87 -11.13 8.73
C ARG A 112 -9.23 -9.83 8.23
N ASN A 113 -8.45 -9.16 9.08
CA ASN A 113 -7.83 -7.87 8.77
C ASN A 113 -6.74 -8.01 7.69
N TYR A 114 -6.15 -9.20 7.50
CA TYR A 114 -5.25 -9.49 6.38
C TYR A 114 -5.90 -9.33 5.00
N ARG A 115 -7.25 -9.33 4.92
CA ARG A 115 -7.98 -9.16 3.66
C ARG A 115 -8.50 -7.74 3.47
N GLN A 116 -8.38 -6.88 4.48
CA GLN A 116 -9.09 -5.60 4.49
C GLN A 116 -8.54 -4.64 3.41
N ALA A 117 -7.22 -4.58 3.22
CA ALA A 117 -6.62 -3.80 2.13
C ALA A 117 -7.11 -4.27 0.75
N GLY A 118 -7.16 -5.59 0.51
CA GLY A 118 -7.66 -6.15 -0.75
C GLY A 118 -9.15 -5.87 -0.97
N ARG A 119 -9.97 -5.96 0.08
CA ARG A 119 -11.39 -5.61 0.02
C ARG A 119 -11.60 -4.13 -0.30
N ALA A 120 -10.88 -3.25 0.39
CA ALA A 120 -10.94 -1.81 0.15
C ALA A 120 -10.49 -1.45 -1.27
N ALA A 121 -9.41 -2.08 -1.75
CA ALA A 121 -8.91 -1.91 -3.10
C ALA A 121 -9.96 -2.29 -4.17
N LEU A 122 -10.65 -3.42 -4.00
CA LEU A 122 -11.73 -3.82 -4.91
C LEU A 122 -12.96 -2.92 -4.83
N ALA A 123 -13.30 -2.44 -3.63
CA ALA A 123 -14.49 -1.63 -3.39
C ALA A 123 -14.31 -0.14 -3.72
N GLY A 124 -13.06 0.33 -3.92
CA GLY A 124 -12.78 1.77 -4.02
C GLY A 124 -12.92 2.50 -2.68
N ASP A 125 -12.80 1.79 -1.55
CA ASP A 125 -13.07 2.32 -0.22
C ASP A 125 -11.80 2.73 0.53
N PHE A 126 -11.11 3.72 -0.02
CA PHE A 126 -9.84 4.24 0.49
C PHE A 126 -9.69 5.74 0.25
N LEU A 127 -8.69 6.36 0.88
CA LEU A 127 -8.28 7.74 0.71
C LEU A 127 -6.87 7.77 0.15
N ILE A 128 -6.70 8.44 -0.99
CA ILE A 128 -5.39 8.62 -1.62
C ILE A 128 -4.62 9.72 -0.87
N HIS A 129 -3.37 9.43 -0.52
CA HIS A 129 -2.41 10.39 0.01
C HIS A 129 -1.32 10.63 -1.03
N GLY A 130 -1.16 11.89 -1.42
CA GLY A 130 -0.07 12.37 -2.27
C GLY A 130 1.22 12.63 -1.49
#